data_AF-A0A660S971-F1
#
_entry.id   AF-A0A660S971-F1
#
_cell.length_a   1.000
_cell.length_b   1.000
_cell.length_c   1.000
_cell.angle_alpha   90.00
_cell.angle_beta   90.00
_cell.angle_gamma   90.00
#
_symmetry.space_group_name_H-M   'P 1'
#
loop_
_entity.id
_entity.type
_entity.pdbx_description
1 polymer ?
#
loop_
_entity_poly.entity_id
_entity_poly.type
_entity_poly.pdbx_seq_one_letter_code
_entity_poly.pdbx_strand_id
1 'polypeptide(L)'
;GGFLMDSLLEEKLDITMNDSAYLSLISYRAVKHSLKNAVRKTEHGKELIWKGFEKDIDMALEKNVTDLIPLYHAGIIHSIRHV
;
A
#
# COMPACT_ATOMS: atom_id res chain seq x y z
N GLY A 1 5.29 0.88 1.46
CA GLY A 1 5.28 1.85 2.57
C GLY A 1 4.85 3.26 2.17
N GLY A 2 5.13 3.73 0.95
CA GLY A 2 4.92 5.15 0.59
C GLY A 2 3.51 5.70 0.77
N PHE A 3 2.47 4.92 0.46
CA PHE A 3 1.07 5.31 0.73
C PHE A 3 0.82 5.60 2.22
N LEU A 4 1.26 4.69 3.11
CA LEU A 4 1.09 4.86 4.56
C LEU A 4 1.85 6.09 5.08
N MET A 5 3.07 6.34 4.59
CA MET A 5 3.82 7.53 4.98
C MET A 5 3.12 8.82 4.56
N ASP A 6 2.54 8.84 3.35
CA ASP A 6 1.77 9.99 2.87
C ASP A 6 0.54 10.25 3.74
N SER A 7 -0.17 9.20 4.14
CA SER A 7 -1.32 9.29 5.06
C SER A 7 -0.93 9.74 6.48
N LEU A 8 0.17 9.23 7.04
CA LEU A 8 0.63 9.64 8.37
C LEU A 8 1.03 11.12 8.43
N LEU A 9 1.56 11.67 7.32
CA LEU A 9 1.89 13.09 7.23
C LEU A 9 0.63 13.99 7.16
N GLU A 10 -0.49 13.47 6.67
CA GLU A 10 -1.78 14.18 6.68
C GLU A 10 -2.33 14.33 8.12
N GLU A 11 -1.99 13.41 9.02
CA GLU A 11 -2.37 13.42 10.45
C GLU A 11 -1.57 14.42 11.31
N LYS A 12 -0.66 15.20 10.72
CA LYS A 12 0.17 16.22 11.41
C LYS A 12 0.96 15.68 12.62
N LEU A 13 1.31 14.39 12.58
CA LEU A 13 2.17 13.78 13.59
C LEU A 13 3.61 14.28 13.45
N ASP A 14 4.34 14.37 14.56
CA ASP A 14 5.79 14.59 14.55
C ASP A 14 6.50 13.27 14.20
N ILE A 15 6.96 13.14 12.95
CA ILE A 15 7.52 11.89 12.41
C ILE A 15 8.94 12.14 11.92
N THR A 16 9.89 11.33 12.40
CA THR A 16 11.23 11.26 11.83
C THR A 16 11.29 10.16 10.77
N MET A 17 11.69 10.51 9.54
CA MET A 17 11.85 9.55 8.45
C MET A 17 13.32 9.19 8.25
N ASN A 18 13.60 7.90 8.05
CA ASN A 18 14.87 7.46 7.49
C ASN A 18 14.84 7.53 5.96
N ASP A 19 15.99 7.31 5.32
CA ASP A 19 16.15 7.39 3.87
C ASP A 19 15.18 6.49 3.10
N SER A 20 14.94 5.26 3.60
CA SER A 20 14.02 4.31 2.97
C SER A 20 12.56 4.78 3.05
N ALA A 21 12.16 5.38 4.16
CA ALA A 21 10.83 5.99 4.32
C ALA A 21 10.67 7.18 3.37
N TYR A 22 11.69 8.04 3.29
CA TYR A 22 11.69 9.20 2.40
C TYR A 22 11.63 8.80 0.92
N LEU A 23 12.45 7.84 0.49
CA LEU A 23 12.43 7.31 -0.86
C LEU A 23 11.07 6.67 -1.18
N SER A 24 10.52 5.87 -0.27
CA SER A 24 9.20 5.25 -0.44
C SER A 24 8.10 6.29 -0.62
N LEU A 25 8.13 7.37 0.16
CA LEU A 25 7.18 8.48 0.05
C LEU A 25 7.27 9.17 -1.31
N ILE A 26 8.49 9.52 -1.75
CA ILE A 26 8.72 10.14 -3.05
C ILE A 26 8.24 9.23 -4.19
N SER A 27 8.63 7.96 -4.18
CA SER A 27 8.23 7.00 -5.20
C SER A 27 6.71 6.86 -5.30
N TYR A 28 6.01 6.83 -4.16
CA TYR A 28 4.55 6.81 -4.16
C TYR A 28 3.95 8.11 -4.70
N ARG A 29 4.41 9.28 -4.24
CA ARG A 29 3.89 10.57 -4.70
C ARG A 29 4.05 10.76 -6.20
N ALA A 30 5.17 10.33 -6.77
CA ALA A 30 5.44 10.40 -8.21
C ALA A 30 4.41 9.65 -9.06
N VAL A 31 3.78 8.60 -8.52
CA VAL A 31 2.80 7.77 -9.23
C VAL A 31 1.40 7.78 -8.59
N LYS A 32 1.14 8.60 -7.55
CA LYS A 32 -0.09 8.57 -6.73
C LYS A 32 -1.36 8.65 -7.58
N HIS A 33 -1.34 9.47 -8.63
CA HIS A 33 -2.48 9.67 -9.54
C HIS A 33 -2.60 8.61 -10.65
N SER A 34 -1.60 7.74 -10.80
CA SER A 34 -1.55 6.71 -11.83
C SER A 34 -1.04 5.37 -11.29
N LEU A 35 -1.29 5.11 -9.99
CA LEU A 35 -0.72 3.97 -9.26
C LEU A 35 -1.05 2.63 -9.93
N LYS A 36 -2.30 2.46 -10.38
CA LYS A 36 -2.75 1.31 -11.16
C LYS A 36 -1.89 1.07 -12.40
N ASN A 37 -1.61 2.11 -13.18
CA ASN A 37 -0.76 2.01 -14.36
C ASN A 37 0.70 1.73 -14.00
N ALA A 38 1.21 2.30 -12.90
CA ALA A 38 2.56 2.05 -12.43
C ALA A 38 2.74 0.58 -12.02
N VAL A 39 1.81 0.02 -11.24
CA VAL A 39 1.84 -1.38 -10.79
C VAL A 39 1.75 -2.34 -11.97
N ARG A 40 0.84 -2.11 -12.93
CA ARG A 40 0.68 -2.93 -14.14
C ARG A 40 1.92 -2.94 -15.05
N LYS A 41 2.83 -1.96 -14.92
CA LYS A 41 4.09 -1.89 -15.69
C LYS A 41 5.27 -2.58 -14.99
N THR A 42 5.16 -2.91 -13.71
CA THR A 42 6.18 -3.68 -12.99
C THR A 42 6.30 -5.08 -13.55
N GLU A 43 7.45 -5.73 -13.32
CA GLU A 43 7.67 -7.13 -13.73
C GLU A 43 6.58 -8.05 -13.17
N HIS A 44 6.35 -7.99 -11.86
CA HIS A 44 5.34 -8.82 -11.21
C HIS A 44 3.90 -8.46 -11.60
N GLY A 45 3.61 -7.17 -11.80
CA GLY A 45 2.30 -6.75 -12.32
C GLY A 45 2.00 -7.32 -13.71
N LYS A 46 3.00 -7.33 -14.60
CA LYS A 46 2.88 -7.96 -15.93
C LYS A 46 2.67 -9.47 -15.82
N GLU A 47 3.37 -10.14 -14.90
CA GLU A 47 3.23 -11.57 -14.65
C GLU A 47 1.80 -11.93 -14.21
N LEU A 48 1.23 -11.17 -13.26
CA LEU A 48 -0.13 -11.37 -12.78
C LEU A 48 -1.16 -11.17 -13.91
N ILE A 49 -0.99 -10.13 -14.72
CA ILE A 49 -1.84 -9.91 -15.90
C ILE A 49 -1.73 -11.08 -16.88
N TRP A 50 -0.51 -11.55 -17.17
CA TRP A 50 -0.28 -12.70 -18.05
C TRP A 50 -0.96 -13.98 -17.55
N LYS A 51 -1.04 -14.17 -16.22
CA LYS A 51 -1.75 -15.29 -15.59
C LYS A 51 -3.27 -15.09 -15.48
N GLY A 52 -3.82 -13.96 -15.92
CA GLY A 52 -5.25 -13.65 -15.87
C GLY A 52 -5.74 -13.01 -14.56
N PHE A 53 -4.84 -12.60 -13.67
CA PHE A 53 -5.15 -12.00 -12.36
C PHE A 53 -5.25 -10.45 -12.41
N GLU A 54 -5.64 -9.88 -13.55
CA GLU A 54 -5.72 -8.41 -13.70
C GLU A 54 -6.76 -7.78 -12.73
N LYS A 55 -7.87 -8.48 -12.49
CA LYS A 55 -8.91 -8.01 -11.54
C LYS A 55 -8.42 -8.00 -10.09
N ASP A 56 -7.50 -8.90 -9.73
CA ASP A 56 -6.93 -8.92 -8.38
C ASP A 56 -6.00 -7.74 -8.14
N ILE A 57 -5.27 -7.29 -9.17
CA ILE A 57 -4.51 -6.02 -9.11
C ILE A 57 -5.46 -4.85 -8.85
N ASP A 58 -6.61 -4.83 -9.53
CA ASP A 58 -7.57 -3.74 -9.38
C ASP A 58 -8.14 -3.71 -7.96
N MET A 59 -8.60 -4.86 -7.46
CA MET A 59 -9.10 -5.02 -6.10
C MET A 59 -8.05 -4.66 -5.04
N ALA A 60 -6.81 -5.12 -5.20
CA ALA A 60 -5.74 -4.88 -4.22
C ALA A 60 -5.29 -3.41 -4.13
N LEU A 61 -5.60 -2.60 -5.14
CA LEU A 61 -5.25 -1.17 -5.19
C LEU A 61 -6.36 -0.25 -4.70
N GLU A 62 -7.54 -0.79 -4.40
CA GLU A 62 -8.60 -0.04 -3.73
C GLU A 62 -8.14 0.36 -2.32
N LYS A 63 -8.34 1.63 -1.98
CA LYS A 63 -7.89 2.21 -0.71
C LYS A 63 -9.03 2.20 0.29
N ASN A 64 -8.71 1.92 1.56
CA ASN A 64 -9.65 2.01 2.68
C ASN A 64 -10.90 1.13 2.50
N VAL A 65 -10.75 -0.04 1.88
CA VAL A 65 -11.86 -1.01 1.69
C VAL A 65 -12.32 -1.67 2.98
N THR A 66 -11.50 -1.61 4.03
CA THR A 66 -11.79 -2.18 5.35
C THR A 66 -11.13 -1.36 6.45
N ASP A 67 -11.77 -1.36 7.63
CA ASP A 67 -11.30 -0.84 8.92
C ASP A 67 -10.53 -1.89 9.75
N LEU A 68 -10.33 -3.10 9.19
CA LEU A 68 -9.70 -4.22 9.88
C LEU A 68 -8.17 -4.13 9.78
N ILE A 69 -7.52 -4.24 10.94
CA ILE A 69 -6.06 -4.32 11.07
C ILE A 69 -5.71 -5.75 11.48
N PRO A 70 -5.04 -6.53 10.62
CA PRO A 70 -4.55 -7.86 10.99
C PRO A 70 -3.38 -7.74 11.96
N LEU A 71 -3.49 -8.37 13.14
CA LEU A 71 -2.41 -8.47 14.13
C LEU A 71 -1.87 -9.89 14.16
N TYR A 72 -0.58 -10.06 13.89
CA TYR A 72 0.11 -11.32 14.13
C TYR A 72 0.50 -11.44 15.62
N HIS A 73 0.00 -12.48 16.30
CA HIS A 73 0.34 -12.78 17.69
C HIS A 73 0.38 -14.30 17.89
N ALA A 74 1.47 -14.80 18.48
CA ALA A 74 1.63 -16.22 18.83
C ALA A 74 1.32 -17.21 17.68
N GLY A 75 1.75 -16.90 16.46
CA GLY A 75 1.54 -17.77 15.29
C GLY A 75 0.17 -17.61 14.62
N ILE A 76 -0.70 -16.76 15.13
CA ILE A 76 -2.07 -16.57 14.65
C ILE A 76 -2.25 -15.12 14.16
N ILE A 77 -3.00 -14.93 13.07
CA ILE A 77 -3.44 -13.62 12.61
C ILE A 77 -4.82 -13.34 13.18
N HIS A 78 -4.92 -12.34 14.06
CA HIS A 78 -6.16 -11.88 14.66
C HIS A 78 -6.67 -10.64 13.92
N SER A 79 -7.99 -10.48 13.82
CA SER A 79 -8.60 -9.24 13.36
C SER A 79 -8.79 -8.26 14.52
N ILE A 80 -8.27 -7.05 14.38
CA ILE A 80 -8.59 -5.93 15.27
C ILE A 80 -9.35 -4.88 14.45
N ARG A 81 -10.35 -4.24 15.04
CA ARG A 81 -11.05 -3.10 14.45
C ARG A 81 -10.70 -1.84 15.21
N HIS A 82 -10.47 -0.75 14.48
CA HIS A 82 -10.41 0.57 15.10
C HIS A 82 -11.87 1.00 15.38
N VAL A 83 -12.21 1.20 16.65
CA VAL A 83 -13.51 1.77 17.08
C VAL A 83 -13.48 3.28 16.90
#